data_AF-A0A259PJI4-F1
#
_entry.id   AF-A0A259PJI4-F1
#
_cell.length_a   1.000
_cell.length_b   1.000
_cell.length_c   1.000
_cell.angle_alpha   90.00
_cell.angle_beta   90.00
_cell.angle_gamma   90.00
#
_symmetry.space_group_name_H-M   'P 1'
#
loop_
_entity.id
_entity.type
_entity.pdbx_description
1 polymer ?
#
loop_
_entity_poly.entity_id
_entity_poly.type
_entity_poly.pdbx_seq_one_letter_code
_entity_poly.pdbx_strand_id
1 'polypeptide(L)'
;MKVLSLIPPMTQLNTPYPSTAYLTGFLRSHGFDAVQEDLALALVLGFFTQEGLLEIEQEALGLAEENRSASVNFFLDYFDEYQSTISLVIAFLQGRDSTLAHRINSRAFLPEGPRFASLDAYDEEEGSDSLAWAFGALGSQDRARHLATLYLNDLSDVLKDAVDERFEFVRYGESLASSQPTFTPLASALAAAPTLMDQHLKELTKAAIDKHQPQLVLLSVPFPGAMYAALRIAQTIKGAYPHIHIGLGGGYVNTELRELSDPRIFDFVDFITLDSGERPLLALIEHLKGKRSAERLVRTFIRNLDNEVRYIHWQEPDIPFEEVGTATWDGLPLNSYLSLLDMLNPMHRLWSDGRWNKLTVAHGCYWKKCSFCDVSLDYISRYETASASILVDRIEAIVAETGQTGFHFVDEAAPPKALKALAKELIRRKVNISWWGNIRFEKTF
;
A
#
# COMPACT_ATOMS: atom_id res chain seq x y z
N MET A 1 11.47 15.83 18.00
CA MET A 1 11.43 14.41 17.65
C MET A 1 10.52 14.30 16.45
N LYS A 2 11.11 14.05 15.29
CA LYS A 2 10.45 13.87 14.02
C LYS A 2 10.14 12.38 13.80
N VAL A 3 8.94 12.12 13.31
CA VAL A 3 8.44 10.78 13.01
C VAL A 3 8.32 10.63 11.49
N LEU A 4 8.90 9.58 10.92
CA LEU A 4 8.77 9.24 9.51
C LEU A 4 7.96 7.95 9.36
N SER A 5 6.80 8.03 8.73
CA SER A 5 6.00 6.84 8.39
C SER A 5 6.35 6.37 6.98
N LEU A 6 6.73 5.11 6.84
CA LEU A 6 7.08 4.51 5.55
C LEU A 6 6.02 3.50 5.13
N ILE A 7 5.59 3.60 3.88
CA ILE A 7 4.84 2.54 3.20
C ILE A 7 5.88 1.60 2.58
N PRO A 8 6.04 0.36 3.09
CA PRO A 8 6.92 -0.61 2.47
C PRO A 8 6.37 -1.02 1.11
N PRO A 9 7.23 -1.48 0.18
CA PRO A 9 6.81 -2.19 -1.03
C PRO A 9 5.69 -3.20 -0.78
N MET A 10 4.88 -3.42 -1.82
CA MET A 10 3.80 -4.43 -1.84
C MET A 10 2.49 -3.97 -1.24
N THR A 11 2.26 -2.68 -1.44
CA THR A 11 0.96 -2.03 -1.33
C THR A 11 0.49 -1.63 -2.73
N GLN A 12 -0.75 -1.16 -2.82
CA GLN A 12 -1.38 -0.79 -4.08
C GLN A 12 -0.61 0.36 -4.79
N LEU A 13 -0.38 0.23 -6.10
CA LEU A 13 0.34 1.24 -6.90
C LEU A 13 -0.55 2.35 -7.48
N ASN A 14 -1.87 2.21 -7.33
CA ASN A 14 -2.85 3.20 -7.78
C ASN A 14 -3.26 4.21 -6.69
N THR A 15 -2.95 3.93 -5.43
CA THR A 15 -3.24 4.82 -4.32
C THR A 15 -2.31 4.51 -3.15
N PRO A 16 -1.89 5.52 -2.37
CA PRO A 16 -1.15 5.24 -1.15
C PRO A 16 -2.02 4.41 -0.20
N TYR A 17 -1.38 3.49 0.50
CA TYR A 17 -2.03 2.80 1.61
C TYR A 17 -2.36 3.81 2.73
N PRO A 18 -3.60 3.86 3.25
CA PRO A 18 -4.05 5.00 4.02
C PRO A 18 -3.46 5.13 5.43
N SER A 19 -2.90 4.07 6.01
CA SER A 19 -2.46 4.07 7.43
C SER A 19 -1.46 5.18 7.74
N THR A 20 -0.48 5.43 6.86
CA THR A 20 0.51 6.49 7.08
C THR A 20 -0.13 7.87 7.01
N ALA A 21 -1.11 8.07 6.12
CA ALA A 21 -1.83 9.33 5.99
C ALA A 21 -2.67 9.64 7.24
N TYR A 22 -3.36 8.64 7.78
CA TYR A 22 -4.11 8.77 9.04
C TYR A 22 -3.19 9.06 10.22
N LEU A 23 -2.13 8.26 10.41
CA LEU A 23 -1.21 8.42 11.53
C LEU A 23 -0.44 9.75 11.45
N THR A 24 -0.01 10.15 10.26
CA THR A 24 0.68 11.44 10.05
C THR A 24 -0.25 12.61 10.34
N GLY A 25 -1.51 12.54 9.87
CA GLY A 25 -2.53 13.55 10.16
C GLY A 25 -2.83 13.67 11.66
N PHE A 26 -3.01 12.54 12.33
CA PHE A 26 -3.20 12.45 13.78
C PHE A 26 -2.01 13.03 14.56
N LEU A 27 -0.79 12.63 14.22
CA LEU A 27 0.42 13.13 14.90
C LEU A 27 0.59 14.64 14.71
N ARG A 28 0.33 15.16 13.50
CA ARG A 28 0.39 16.60 13.23
C ARG A 28 -0.67 17.38 14.00
N SER A 29 -1.89 16.84 14.11
CA SER A 29 -2.95 17.49 14.92
C SER A 29 -2.61 17.56 16.41
N HIS A 30 -1.71 16.70 16.88
CA HIS A 30 -1.17 16.71 18.24
C HIS A 30 0.18 17.46 18.38
N GLY A 31 0.59 18.19 17.33
CA GLY A 31 1.79 19.04 17.36
C GLY A 31 3.12 18.28 17.22
N PHE A 32 3.10 17.04 16.72
CA PHE A 32 4.32 16.33 16.38
C PHE A 32 4.78 16.66 14.96
N ASP A 33 6.10 16.74 14.77
CA ASP A 33 6.73 16.80 13.45
C ASP A 33 6.66 15.40 12.83
N ALA A 34 5.69 15.19 11.94
CA ALA A 34 5.46 13.91 11.29
C ALA A 34 5.47 14.06 9.76
N VAL A 35 6.14 13.15 9.09
CA VAL A 35 6.30 13.08 7.64
C VAL A 35 6.07 11.64 7.18
N GLN A 36 5.86 11.45 5.88
CA GLN A 36 5.63 10.14 5.29
C GLN A 36 6.27 10.03 3.91
N GLU A 37 6.59 8.81 3.51
CA GLU A 37 7.10 8.46 2.19
C GLU A 37 6.51 7.12 1.73
N ASP A 38 6.30 7.00 0.41
CA ASP A 38 5.86 5.77 -0.23
C ASP A 38 7.03 5.10 -0.95
N LEU A 39 7.71 4.19 -0.25
CA LEU A 39 8.83 3.45 -0.81
C LEU A 39 8.35 2.35 -1.78
N ALA A 40 7.09 1.95 -1.72
CA ALA A 40 6.52 0.99 -2.67
C ALA A 40 6.45 1.59 -4.07
N LEU A 41 5.83 2.76 -4.17
CA LEU A 41 5.72 3.47 -5.44
C LEU A 41 7.09 3.89 -5.96
N ALA A 42 7.96 4.42 -5.10
CA ALA A 42 9.30 4.85 -5.49
C ALA A 42 10.14 3.69 -6.05
N LEU A 43 10.05 2.50 -5.46
CA LEU A 43 10.77 1.31 -5.93
C LEU A 43 10.31 0.89 -7.33
N VAL A 44 9.00 0.74 -7.53
CA VAL A 44 8.46 0.31 -8.83
C VAL A 44 8.75 1.35 -9.91
N LEU A 45 8.53 2.63 -9.62
CA LEU A 45 8.85 3.70 -10.58
C LEU A 45 10.35 3.82 -10.85
N GLY A 46 11.23 3.38 -9.95
CA GLY A 46 12.67 3.33 -10.19
C GLY A 46 13.02 2.31 -11.27
N PHE A 47 12.40 1.14 -11.26
CA PHE A 47 12.61 0.10 -12.28
C PHE A 47 11.96 0.42 -13.62
N PHE A 48 10.80 1.09 -13.62
CA PHE A 48 10.09 1.46 -14.85
C PHE A 48 10.58 2.79 -15.44
N THR A 49 11.90 2.86 -15.62
CA THR A 49 12.65 3.92 -16.30
C THR A 49 13.59 3.30 -17.33
N GLN A 50 14.17 4.11 -18.21
CA GLN A 50 15.16 3.63 -19.17
C GLN A 50 16.37 3.02 -18.45
N GLU A 51 16.84 3.68 -17.40
CA GLU A 51 17.94 3.23 -16.55
C GLU A 51 17.59 1.94 -15.80
N GLY A 52 16.41 1.89 -15.17
CA GLY A 52 15.96 0.70 -14.45
C GLY A 52 15.78 -0.52 -15.35
N LEU A 53 15.30 -0.32 -16.59
CA LEU A 53 15.20 -1.39 -17.57
C LEU A 53 16.58 -1.93 -18.00
N LEU A 54 17.62 -1.08 -18.09
CA LEU A 54 18.99 -1.54 -18.38
C LEU A 54 19.53 -2.43 -17.26
N GLU A 55 19.23 -2.12 -16.01
CA GLU A 55 19.62 -2.96 -14.87
C GLU A 55 18.87 -4.31 -14.89
N ILE A 56 17.59 -4.30 -15.23
CA ILE A 56 16.79 -5.53 -15.42
C ILE A 56 17.37 -6.39 -16.56
N GLU A 57 17.75 -5.78 -17.67
CA GLU A 57 18.38 -6.46 -18.81
C GLU A 57 19.68 -7.15 -18.40
N GLN A 58 20.52 -6.49 -17.60
CA GLN A 58 21.77 -7.07 -17.12
C GLN A 58 21.54 -8.31 -16.27
N GLU A 59 20.57 -8.28 -15.34
CA GLU A 59 20.20 -9.45 -14.54
C GLU A 59 19.61 -10.57 -15.42
N ALA A 60 18.73 -10.23 -16.36
CA ALA A 60 18.13 -11.17 -17.30
C ALA A 60 19.18 -11.88 -18.20
N LEU A 61 20.17 -11.13 -18.69
CA LEU A 61 21.29 -11.69 -19.47
C LEU A 61 22.22 -12.56 -18.62
N GLY A 62 22.28 -12.32 -17.32
CA GLY A 62 23.02 -13.14 -16.36
C GLY A 62 22.44 -14.54 -16.17
N LEU A 63 21.15 -14.75 -16.48
CA LEU A 63 20.52 -16.07 -16.48
C LEU A 63 20.99 -16.91 -17.68
N ALA A 64 21.21 -18.20 -17.42
CA ALA A 64 21.40 -19.18 -18.49
C ALA A 64 20.14 -19.26 -19.36
N GLU A 65 20.31 -19.36 -20.68
CA GLU A 65 19.22 -19.28 -21.66
C GLU A 65 18.11 -20.31 -21.39
N GLU A 66 18.47 -21.52 -20.98
CA GLU A 66 17.56 -22.60 -20.62
C GLU A 66 16.70 -22.34 -19.38
N ASN A 67 17.10 -21.38 -18.54
CA ASN A 67 16.39 -21.01 -17.30
C ASN A 67 15.54 -19.75 -17.48
N ARG A 68 15.63 -19.07 -18.63
CA ARG A 68 14.83 -17.86 -18.90
C ARG A 68 13.39 -18.24 -19.19
N SER A 69 12.46 -17.54 -18.54
CA SER A 69 11.04 -17.69 -18.84
C SER A 69 10.69 -17.09 -20.21
N ALA A 70 9.47 -17.36 -20.69
CA ALA A 70 8.97 -16.76 -21.93
C ALA A 70 8.95 -15.22 -21.85
N SER A 71 8.58 -14.66 -20.69
CA SER A 71 8.55 -13.22 -20.47
C SER A 71 9.96 -12.62 -20.51
N VAL A 72 10.95 -13.28 -19.90
CA VAL A 72 12.35 -12.83 -19.94
C VAL A 72 12.90 -12.85 -21.36
N ASN A 73 12.71 -13.94 -22.11
CA ASN A 73 13.18 -14.01 -23.50
C ASN A 73 12.52 -12.95 -24.38
N PHE A 74 11.19 -12.77 -24.26
CA PHE A 74 10.49 -11.73 -25.01
C PHE A 74 11.00 -10.33 -24.66
N PHE A 75 11.23 -10.03 -23.38
CA PHE A 75 11.79 -8.75 -22.96
C PHE A 75 13.16 -8.46 -23.57
N LEU A 76 14.04 -9.46 -23.62
CA LEU A 76 15.36 -9.34 -24.23
C LEU A 76 15.29 -9.13 -25.75
N ASP A 77 14.40 -9.84 -26.43
CA ASP A 77 14.22 -9.73 -27.90
C ASP A 77 13.67 -8.34 -28.31
N TYR A 78 12.83 -7.72 -27.47
CA TYR A 78 12.15 -6.45 -27.74
C TYR A 78 12.66 -5.29 -26.86
N PHE A 79 13.86 -5.41 -26.29
CA PHE A 79 14.37 -4.46 -25.29
C PHE A 79 14.38 -3.00 -25.77
N ASP A 80 14.80 -2.75 -27.01
CA ASP A 80 14.83 -1.41 -27.60
C ASP A 80 13.44 -0.76 -27.67
N GLU A 81 12.39 -1.57 -27.89
CA GLU A 81 11.00 -1.09 -27.90
C GLU A 81 10.55 -0.71 -26.49
N TYR A 82 10.85 -1.55 -25.49
CA TYR A 82 10.59 -1.24 -24.08
C TYR A 82 11.32 0.04 -23.64
N GLN A 83 12.60 0.21 -24.00
CA GLN A 83 13.40 1.41 -23.75
C GLN A 83 12.75 2.69 -24.33
N SER A 84 12.21 2.60 -25.54
CA SER A 84 11.61 3.77 -26.21
C SER A 84 10.19 4.11 -25.71
N THR A 85 9.49 3.18 -25.07
CA THR A 85 8.07 3.30 -24.73
C THR A 85 7.79 3.44 -23.24
N ILE A 86 8.62 2.90 -22.35
CA ILE A 86 8.34 2.83 -20.90
C ILE A 86 7.97 4.17 -20.26
N SER A 87 8.74 5.23 -20.51
CA SER A 87 8.49 6.54 -19.90
C SER A 87 7.16 7.15 -20.37
N LEU A 88 6.78 6.91 -21.64
CA LEU A 88 5.51 7.36 -22.20
C LEU A 88 4.33 6.60 -21.60
N VAL A 89 4.48 5.28 -21.44
CA VAL A 89 3.47 4.42 -20.81
C VAL A 89 3.23 4.83 -19.35
N ILE A 90 4.30 5.05 -18.57
CA ILE A 90 4.18 5.52 -17.18
C ILE A 90 3.51 6.88 -17.12
N ALA A 91 3.88 7.82 -17.99
CA ALA A 91 3.23 9.13 -18.06
C ALA A 91 1.74 9.02 -18.42
N PHE A 92 1.36 8.15 -19.36
CA PHE A 92 -0.03 7.88 -19.71
C PHE A 92 -0.82 7.29 -18.54
N LEU A 93 -0.28 6.28 -17.85
CA LEU A 93 -0.92 5.64 -16.71
C LEU A 93 -1.05 6.58 -15.51
N GLN A 94 -0.17 7.57 -15.36
CA GLN A 94 -0.30 8.64 -14.36
C GLN A 94 -1.25 9.77 -14.80
N GLY A 95 -1.88 9.66 -15.98
CA GLY A 95 -2.77 10.68 -16.53
C GLY A 95 -2.06 11.94 -17.04
N ARG A 96 -0.74 11.91 -17.21
CA ARG A 96 0.09 13.05 -17.65
C ARG A 96 0.13 13.22 -19.18
N ASP A 97 -0.19 12.17 -19.94
CA ASP A 97 -0.33 12.23 -21.41
C ASP A 97 -1.48 11.36 -21.92
N SER A 98 -2.70 11.91 -21.96
CA SER A 98 -3.89 11.19 -22.46
C SER A 98 -3.91 11.00 -23.98
N THR A 99 -3.02 11.65 -24.73
CA THR A 99 -3.00 11.58 -26.20
C THR A 99 -2.42 10.27 -26.72
N LEU A 100 -1.61 9.60 -25.89
CA LEU A 100 -0.98 8.31 -26.19
C LEU A 100 -2.00 7.19 -26.43
N ALA A 101 -3.23 7.33 -25.92
CA ALA A 101 -4.29 6.33 -26.04
C ALA A 101 -4.51 5.86 -27.49
N HIS A 102 -4.47 6.78 -28.47
CA HIS A 102 -4.66 6.41 -29.88
C HIS A 102 -3.54 5.50 -30.41
N ARG A 103 -2.29 5.75 -30.00
CA ARG A 103 -1.13 4.96 -30.42
C ARG A 103 -1.15 3.59 -29.75
N ILE A 104 -1.44 3.54 -28.45
CA ILE A 104 -1.58 2.26 -27.72
C ILE A 104 -2.69 1.41 -28.34
N ASN A 105 -3.86 2.00 -28.61
CA ASN A 105 -5.00 1.29 -29.19
C ASN A 105 -4.74 0.73 -30.60
N SER A 106 -3.74 1.26 -31.32
CA SER A 106 -3.34 0.72 -32.63
C SER A 106 -2.63 -0.63 -32.55
N ARG A 107 -2.19 -1.05 -31.36
CA ARG A 107 -1.36 -2.25 -31.09
C ARG A 107 -0.01 -2.28 -31.83
N ALA A 108 0.35 -1.21 -32.55
CA ALA A 108 1.62 -1.08 -33.25
C ALA A 108 2.66 -0.25 -32.46
N PHE A 109 2.34 0.14 -31.22
CA PHE A 109 3.18 1.03 -30.43
C PHE A 109 3.88 0.33 -29.27
N LEU A 110 3.23 -0.62 -28.60
CA LEU A 110 3.81 -1.34 -27.45
C LEU A 110 4.26 -2.73 -27.90
N PRO A 111 5.40 -3.24 -27.41
CA PRO A 111 5.69 -4.67 -27.51
C PRO A 111 4.65 -5.44 -26.70
N GLU A 112 4.08 -6.50 -27.29
CA GLU A 112 3.00 -7.30 -26.71
C GLU A 112 3.52 -8.68 -26.29
N GLY A 113 3.86 -8.83 -25.02
CA GLY A 113 4.44 -10.05 -24.46
C GLY A 113 3.38 -11.09 -24.04
N PRO A 114 3.79 -12.14 -23.30
CA PRO A 114 2.91 -13.26 -22.95
C PRO A 114 1.58 -12.89 -22.30
N ARG A 115 1.50 -11.79 -21.53
CA ARG A 115 0.23 -11.34 -20.90
C ARG A 115 -0.84 -10.90 -21.90
N PHE A 116 -0.46 -10.57 -23.13
CA PHE A 116 -1.40 -10.20 -24.20
C PHE A 116 -2.16 -11.40 -24.77
N ALA A 117 -1.69 -12.63 -24.57
CA ALA A 117 -2.41 -13.84 -25.02
C ALA A 117 -3.82 -13.97 -24.39
N SER A 118 -4.05 -13.32 -23.25
CA SER A 118 -5.38 -13.24 -22.63
C SER A 118 -6.40 -12.56 -23.55
N LEU A 119 -5.98 -11.64 -24.42
CA LEU A 119 -6.85 -10.96 -25.38
C LEU A 119 -7.40 -11.93 -26.44
N ASP A 120 -6.58 -12.89 -26.87
CA ASP A 120 -6.94 -13.86 -27.91
C ASP A 120 -7.96 -14.88 -27.37
N ALA A 121 -7.84 -15.29 -26.10
CA ALA A 121 -8.80 -16.19 -25.44
C ALA A 121 -10.22 -15.59 -25.35
N TYR A 122 -10.32 -14.26 -25.18
CA TYR A 122 -11.61 -13.57 -25.20
C TYR A 122 -12.26 -13.52 -26.59
N ASP A 123 -11.46 -13.57 -27.66
CA ASP A 123 -11.96 -13.62 -29.04
C ASP A 123 -12.42 -15.03 -29.45
N GLU A 124 -11.89 -16.09 -28.82
CA GLU A 124 -12.22 -17.49 -29.12
C GLU A 124 -13.42 -18.07 -28.34
N GLU A 125 -13.61 -17.74 -27.06
CA GLU A 125 -14.70 -18.32 -26.24
C GLU A 125 -16.10 -17.78 -26.56
N GLU A 126 -16.23 -16.57 -27.11
CA GLU A 126 -17.52 -15.92 -27.41
C GLU A 126 -17.51 -15.18 -28.76
N GLY A 127 -17.32 -15.93 -29.84
CA GLY A 127 -17.61 -15.56 -31.24
C GLY A 127 -17.65 -14.05 -31.60
N SER A 128 -16.51 -13.50 -32.05
CA SER A 128 -16.37 -12.24 -32.80
C SER A 128 -16.93 -10.92 -32.22
N ASP A 129 -17.44 -10.86 -30.99
CA ASP A 129 -18.00 -9.60 -30.44
C ASP A 129 -17.73 -9.37 -28.93
N SER A 130 -16.85 -10.15 -28.30
CA SER A 130 -16.54 -10.05 -26.85
C SER A 130 -15.74 -8.79 -26.49
N LEU A 131 -14.61 -8.54 -27.20
CA LEU A 131 -13.87 -7.29 -27.03
C LEU A 131 -14.66 -6.08 -27.54
N ALA A 132 -15.56 -6.23 -28.51
CA ALA A 132 -16.40 -5.14 -29.00
C ALA A 132 -17.57 -4.80 -28.06
N TRP A 133 -18.07 -5.74 -27.24
CA TRP A 133 -18.99 -5.42 -26.15
C TRP A 133 -18.26 -4.76 -24.98
N ALA A 134 -17.11 -5.29 -24.57
CA ALA A 134 -16.28 -4.68 -23.52
C ALA A 134 -15.74 -3.29 -23.94
N PHE A 135 -15.23 -3.13 -25.17
CA PHE A 135 -14.73 -1.86 -25.72
C PHE A 135 -15.80 -0.99 -26.42
N GLY A 136 -16.99 -1.52 -26.65
CA GLY A 136 -18.17 -0.72 -26.99
C GLY A 136 -18.71 0.01 -25.76
N ALA A 137 -18.52 -0.58 -24.57
CA ALA A 137 -18.82 0.03 -23.28
C ALA A 137 -17.63 0.80 -22.65
N LEU A 138 -16.39 0.34 -22.87
CA LEU A 138 -15.16 1.00 -22.40
C LEU A 138 -14.72 2.06 -23.41
N GLY A 139 -14.54 3.30 -22.95
CA GLY A 139 -14.01 4.36 -23.80
C GLY A 139 -12.61 4.03 -24.33
N SER A 140 -12.21 4.65 -25.44
CA SER A 140 -10.87 4.49 -26.04
C SER A 140 -9.72 4.68 -25.03
N GLN A 141 -9.91 5.52 -24.01
CA GLN A 141 -8.95 5.71 -22.92
C GLN A 141 -8.80 4.47 -22.04
N ASP A 142 -9.90 3.81 -21.69
CA ASP A 142 -9.89 2.64 -20.81
C ASP A 142 -9.26 1.43 -21.51
N ARG A 143 -9.55 1.25 -22.82
CA ARG A 143 -8.87 0.25 -23.64
C ARG A 143 -7.35 0.44 -23.62
N ALA A 144 -6.89 1.67 -23.83
CA ALA A 144 -5.47 1.97 -23.81
C ALA A 144 -4.85 1.74 -22.42
N ARG A 145 -5.56 2.06 -21.33
CA ARG A 145 -5.11 1.73 -19.96
C ARG A 145 -4.99 0.23 -19.72
N HIS A 146 -5.94 -0.56 -20.20
CA HIS A 146 -5.86 -2.01 -20.08
C HIS A 146 -4.62 -2.56 -20.81
N LEU A 147 -4.40 -2.17 -22.07
CA LEU A 147 -3.22 -2.59 -22.84
C LEU A 147 -1.90 -2.14 -22.18
N ALA A 148 -1.85 -0.90 -21.69
CA ALA A 148 -0.70 -0.40 -20.94
C ALA A 148 -0.49 -1.16 -19.60
N THR A 149 -1.57 -1.63 -18.98
CA THR A 149 -1.50 -2.46 -17.76
C THR A 149 -0.95 -3.85 -18.08
N LEU A 150 -1.38 -4.49 -19.18
CA LEU A 150 -0.80 -5.75 -19.64
C LEU A 150 0.71 -5.62 -19.93
N TYR A 151 1.11 -4.52 -20.58
CA TYR A 151 2.51 -4.19 -20.82
C TYR A 151 3.34 -4.08 -19.51
N LEU A 152 2.80 -3.43 -18.46
CA LEU A 152 3.48 -3.40 -17.16
C LEU A 152 3.46 -4.75 -16.45
N ASN A 153 2.41 -5.56 -16.63
CA ASN A 153 2.34 -6.91 -16.09
C ASN A 153 3.41 -7.82 -16.72
N ASP A 154 3.69 -7.69 -18.02
CA ASP A 154 4.81 -8.40 -18.67
C ASP A 154 6.16 -8.01 -18.03
N LEU A 155 6.44 -6.70 -17.89
CA LEU A 155 7.66 -6.23 -17.22
C LEU A 155 7.76 -6.69 -15.75
N SER A 156 6.61 -6.86 -15.10
CA SER A 156 6.55 -7.35 -13.73
C SER A 156 6.89 -8.84 -13.63
N ASP A 157 6.49 -9.63 -14.63
CA ASP A 157 6.94 -11.03 -14.74
C ASP A 157 8.44 -11.10 -15.01
N VAL A 158 9.00 -10.19 -15.82
CA VAL A 158 10.46 -10.11 -16.03
C VAL A 158 11.18 -9.78 -14.72
N LEU A 159 10.71 -8.80 -13.96
CA LEU A 159 11.25 -8.50 -12.63
C LEU A 159 11.19 -9.72 -11.70
N LYS A 160 10.10 -10.48 -11.73
CA LYS A 160 9.97 -11.70 -10.95
C LYS A 160 10.99 -12.75 -11.39
N ASP A 161 11.02 -13.07 -12.68
CA ASP A 161 11.73 -14.23 -13.20
C ASP A 161 13.24 -13.97 -13.37
N ALA A 162 13.66 -12.70 -13.55
CA ALA A 162 15.05 -12.31 -13.74
C ALA A 162 15.71 -11.67 -12.52
N VAL A 163 14.96 -10.95 -11.68
CA VAL A 163 15.54 -10.10 -10.63
C VAL A 163 15.26 -10.64 -9.23
N ASP A 164 14.00 -10.99 -8.94
CA ASP A 164 13.61 -11.46 -7.62
C ASP A 164 12.35 -12.34 -7.71
N GLU A 165 12.52 -13.66 -7.61
CA GLU A 165 11.41 -14.63 -7.68
C GLU A 165 10.31 -14.38 -6.64
N ARG A 166 10.62 -13.62 -5.58
CA ARG A 166 9.66 -13.24 -4.55
C ARG A 166 8.70 -12.15 -5.04
N PHE A 167 8.98 -11.49 -6.16
CA PHE A 167 8.18 -10.39 -6.71
C PHE A 167 6.91 -10.83 -7.39
N GLU A 168 5.80 -10.21 -6.99
CA GLU A 168 4.56 -10.25 -7.76
C GLU A 168 3.98 -8.84 -7.76
N PHE A 169 3.49 -8.38 -8.92
CA PHE A 169 2.96 -7.02 -9.12
C PHE A 169 1.84 -6.64 -8.13
N VAL A 170 1.17 -7.64 -7.54
CA VAL A 170 0.10 -7.47 -6.54
C VAL A 170 0.41 -8.18 -5.21
N ARG A 171 1.39 -9.09 -5.12
CA ARG A 171 1.53 -10.06 -3.99
C ARG A 171 2.95 -10.65 -3.76
N TYR A 172 3.98 -9.83 -3.60
CA TYR A 172 5.31 -10.37 -3.30
C TYR A 172 5.36 -11.16 -2.01
N GLY A 173 6.07 -12.29 -2.01
CA GLY A 173 6.49 -13.00 -0.81
C GLY A 173 5.37 -13.36 0.16
N GLU A 174 4.10 -13.39 -0.28
CA GLU A 174 2.98 -13.79 0.57
C GLU A 174 3.27 -15.19 1.13
N SER A 175 3.87 -16.10 0.37
CA SER A 175 4.30 -17.42 0.83
C SER A 175 5.36 -17.42 1.95
N LEU A 176 6.20 -16.39 2.02
CA LEU A 176 7.26 -16.26 3.04
C LEU A 176 6.73 -15.75 4.38
N ALA A 177 5.57 -15.09 4.39
CA ALA A 177 4.98 -14.47 5.57
C ALA A 177 3.57 -14.98 5.91
N SER A 178 2.87 -15.64 4.99
CA SER A 178 1.56 -16.24 5.24
C SER A 178 1.71 -17.60 5.89
N SER A 179 0.99 -17.82 6.99
CA SER A 179 0.84 -19.13 7.64
C SER A 179 2.15 -19.82 8.05
N GLN A 180 3.23 -19.07 8.24
CA GLN A 180 4.49 -19.62 8.73
C GLN A 180 4.44 -19.71 10.27
N PRO A 181 4.61 -20.90 10.87
CA PRO A 181 4.56 -21.05 12.33
C PRO A 181 5.79 -20.49 13.04
N THR A 182 6.84 -20.10 12.30
CA THR A 182 8.11 -19.62 12.86
C THR A 182 8.70 -18.49 12.01
N PHE A 183 9.54 -17.66 12.63
CA PHE A 183 10.26 -16.58 11.93
C PHE A 183 11.42 -17.07 11.05
N THR A 184 11.78 -18.36 11.13
CA THR A 184 12.99 -18.92 10.50
C THR A 184 13.06 -18.75 8.97
N PRO A 185 11.99 -18.97 8.18
CA PRO A 185 12.04 -18.75 6.72
C PRO A 185 12.34 -17.29 6.38
N LEU A 186 11.68 -16.36 7.07
CA LEU A 186 11.87 -14.93 6.88
C LEU A 186 13.28 -14.48 7.29
N ALA A 187 13.78 -14.94 8.43
CA ALA A 187 15.15 -14.68 8.87
C ALA A 187 16.19 -15.20 7.85
N SER A 188 15.94 -16.38 7.26
CA SER A 188 16.84 -16.97 6.26
C SER A 188 16.86 -16.14 4.97
N ALA A 189 15.70 -15.67 4.51
CA ALA A 189 15.58 -14.78 3.37
C ALA A 189 16.27 -13.41 3.61
N LEU A 190 16.17 -12.87 4.82
CA LEU A 190 16.83 -11.59 5.19
C LEU A 190 18.35 -11.71 5.34
N ALA A 191 18.86 -12.91 5.65
CA ALA A 191 20.28 -13.21 5.75
C ALA A 191 20.94 -13.55 4.40
N ALA A 192 20.14 -13.87 3.38
CA ALA A 192 20.63 -14.13 2.03
C ALA A 192 21.24 -12.87 1.38
N ALA A 193 22.01 -13.09 0.31
CA ALA A 193 22.57 -12.00 -0.48
C ALA A 193 21.45 -11.08 -1.00
N PRO A 194 21.61 -9.74 -0.94
CA PRO A 194 20.62 -8.82 -1.48
C PRO A 194 20.41 -8.96 -2.98
N THR A 195 19.15 -9.06 -3.41
CA THR A 195 18.76 -8.94 -4.82
C THR A 195 18.92 -7.49 -5.31
N LEU A 196 18.84 -7.24 -6.62
CA LEU A 196 18.83 -5.87 -7.15
C LEU A 196 17.67 -5.06 -6.53
N MET A 197 16.50 -5.67 -6.33
CA MET A 197 15.36 -5.04 -5.66
C MET A 197 15.70 -4.58 -4.23
N ASP A 198 16.38 -5.43 -3.47
CA ASP A 198 16.84 -5.09 -2.12
C ASP A 198 17.84 -3.93 -2.13
N GLN A 199 18.71 -3.87 -3.14
CA GLN A 199 19.70 -2.80 -3.29
C GLN A 199 19.02 -1.46 -3.59
N HIS A 200 18.04 -1.43 -4.49
CA HIS A 200 17.24 -0.24 -4.77
C HIS A 200 16.47 0.22 -3.52
N LEU A 201 15.82 -0.71 -2.82
CA LEU A 201 15.10 -0.39 -1.59
C LEU A 201 16.02 0.17 -0.51
N LYS A 202 17.25 -0.35 -0.39
CA LYS A 202 18.27 0.17 0.52
C LYS A 202 18.64 1.61 0.18
N GLU A 203 18.89 1.95 -1.08
CA GLU A 203 19.24 3.32 -1.47
C GLU A 203 18.07 4.29 -1.31
N LEU A 204 16.84 3.87 -1.66
CA LEU A 204 15.62 4.64 -1.40
C LEU A 204 15.41 4.89 0.09
N THR A 205 15.66 3.88 0.93
CA THR A 205 15.57 4.01 2.38
C THR A 205 16.55 5.06 2.89
N LYS A 206 17.83 4.99 2.49
CA LYS A 206 18.83 5.99 2.87
C LYS A 206 18.44 7.39 2.41
N ALA A 207 18.00 7.55 1.17
CA ALA A 207 17.55 8.83 0.64
C ALA A 207 16.40 9.44 1.46
N ALA A 208 15.43 8.62 1.88
CA ALA A 208 14.33 9.05 2.74
C ALA A 208 14.82 9.47 4.14
N ILE A 209 15.74 8.70 4.74
CA ILE A 209 16.34 9.06 6.03
C ILE A 209 17.17 10.33 5.92
N ASP A 210 17.99 10.46 4.88
CA ASP A 210 18.85 11.62 4.65
C ASP A 210 18.03 12.90 4.45
N LYS A 211 16.94 12.81 3.69
CA LYS A 211 15.98 13.90 3.46
C LYS A 211 15.31 14.37 4.75
N HIS A 212 14.84 13.43 5.58
CA HIS A 212 13.95 13.75 6.70
C HIS A 212 14.66 13.88 8.05
N GLN A 213 15.75 13.14 8.27
CA GLN A 213 16.46 13.06 9.56
C GLN A 213 15.53 12.70 10.75
N PRO A 214 14.76 11.59 10.68
CA PRO A 214 13.82 11.22 11.74
C PRO A 214 14.54 10.65 12.97
N GLN A 215 13.86 10.67 14.13
CA GLN A 215 14.29 9.91 15.32
C GLN A 215 13.44 8.65 15.55
N LEU A 216 12.26 8.59 14.95
CA LEU A 216 11.38 7.43 14.97
C LEU A 216 10.90 7.15 13.54
N VAL A 217 11.08 5.93 13.07
CA VAL A 217 10.52 5.43 11.81
C VAL A 217 9.38 4.47 12.14
N LEU A 218 8.24 4.65 11.48
CA LEU A 218 7.09 3.77 11.58
C LEU A 218 6.95 2.96 10.29
N LEU A 219 6.97 1.64 10.41
CA LEU A 219 6.76 0.71 9.32
C LEU A 219 5.33 0.18 9.39
N SER A 220 4.51 0.53 8.40
CA SER A 220 3.15 0.02 8.30
C SER A 220 3.11 -1.22 7.41
N VAL A 221 2.82 -2.38 8.00
CA VAL A 221 2.73 -3.68 7.32
C VAL A 221 1.27 -4.14 7.30
N PRO A 222 0.52 -3.80 6.25
CA PRO A 222 -0.90 -4.14 6.16
C PRO A 222 -1.16 -5.58 5.74
N PHE A 223 -0.25 -6.18 4.97
CA PHE A 223 -0.39 -7.51 4.38
C PHE A 223 0.89 -8.33 4.57
N PRO A 224 0.82 -9.67 4.56
CA PRO A 224 2.00 -10.53 4.70
C PRO A 224 3.13 -10.17 3.73
N GLY A 225 2.80 -9.86 2.48
CA GLY A 225 3.78 -9.56 1.45
C GLY A 225 4.64 -8.31 1.69
N ALA A 226 4.16 -7.37 2.51
CA ALA A 226 4.92 -6.16 2.87
C ALA A 226 5.96 -6.41 3.99
N MET A 227 5.88 -7.56 4.68
CA MET A 227 6.68 -7.82 5.88
C MET A 227 8.17 -7.95 5.56
N TYR A 228 8.55 -8.68 4.49
CA TYR A 228 9.94 -8.82 4.08
C TYR A 228 10.57 -7.46 3.77
N ALA A 229 9.92 -6.65 2.92
CA ALA A 229 10.44 -5.36 2.52
C ALA A 229 10.52 -4.38 3.70
N ALA A 230 9.54 -4.40 4.62
CA ALA A 230 9.60 -3.65 5.87
C ALA A 230 10.84 -4.00 6.71
N LEU A 231 11.17 -5.29 6.84
CA LEU A 231 12.35 -5.71 7.57
C LEU A 231 13.66 -5.40 6.82
N ARG A 232 13.68 -5.34 5.49
CA ARG A 232 14.84 -4.86 4.69
C ARG A 232 15.09 -3.36 4.87
N ILE A 233 14.02 -2.57 4.91
CA ILE A 233 14.08 -1.15 5.29
C ILE A 233 14.68 -1.04 6.70
N ALA A 234 14.15 -1.81 7.66
CA ALA A 234 14.62 -1.81 9.03
C ALA A 234 16.10 -2.22 9.16
N GLN A 235 16.53 -3.27 8.46
CA GLN A 235 17.93 -3.72 8.42
C GLN A 235 18.86 -2.63 7.89
N THR A 236 18.44 -1.91 6.85
CA THR A 236 19.18 -0.77 6.31
C THR A 236 19.31 0.35 7.35
N ILE A 237 18.20 0.69 8.03
CA ILE A 237 18.20 1.73 9.06
C ILE A 237 19.08 1.32 10.25
N LYS A 238 18.96 0.09 10.76
CA LYS A 238 19.79 -0.40 11.87
C LYS A 238 21.28 -0.43 11.53
N GLY A 239 21.63 -0.76 10.29
CA GLY A 239 23.02 -0.80 9.85
C GLY A 239 23.65 0.58 9.66
N ALA A 240 22.93 1.54 9.07
CA ALA A 240 23.47 2.86 8.71
C ALA A 240 23.14 3.97 9.73
N TYR A 241 22.03 3.84 10.45
CA TYR A 241 21.47 4.85 11.35
C TYR A 241 20.98 4.23 12.68
N PRO A 242 21.87 3.58 13.47
CA PRO A 242 21.49 2.79 14.65
C PRO A 242 20.82 3.58 15.78
N HIS A 243 20.88 4.92 15.73
CA HIS A 243 20.24 5.82 16.69
C HIS A 243 18.73 6.04 16.42
N ILE A 244 18.24 5.64 15.25
CA ILE A 244 16.83 5.77 14.88
C ILE A 244 16.05 4.60 15.48
N HIS A 245 14.98 4.94 16.20
CA HIS A 245 14.03 3.93 16.70
C HIS A 245 13.05 3.52 15.61
N ILE A 246 12.64 2.25 15.62
CA ILE A 246 11.77 1.67 14.59
C ILE A 246 10.55 1.02 15.26
N GLY A 247 9.37 1.53 14.93
CA GLY A 247 8.08 0.95 15.30
C GLY A 247 7.45 0.20 14.13
N LEU A 248 6.87 -0.97 14.41
CA LEU A 248 6.16 -1.80 13.43
C LEU A 248 4.68 -1.92 13.83
N GLY A 249 3.77 -1.79 12.87
CA GLY A 249 2.34 -1.99 13.07
C GLY A 249 1.61 -2.24 11.75
N GLY A 250 0.30 -2.42 11.78
CA GLY A 250 -0.53 -2.61 10.57
C GLY A 250 -1.45 -3.82 10.66
N GLY A 251 -2.22 -4.07 9.60
CA GLY A 251 -3.21 -5.14 9.52
C GLY A 251 -2.62 -6.53 9.79
N TYR A 252 -1.54 -6.89 9.07
CA TYR A 252 -0.84 -8.17 9.25
C TYR A 252 -0.30 -8.34 10.68
N VAL A 253 0.26 -7.28 11.26
CA VAL A 253 0.73 -7.30 12.66
C VAL A 253 -0.43 -7.59 13.61
N ASN A 254 -1.62 -7.04 13.32
CA ASN A 254 -2.83 -7.20 14.11
C ASN A 254 -3.53 -8.54 13.95
N THR A 255 -3.27 -9.30 12.89
CA THR A 255 -3.88 -10.62 12.70
C THR A 255 -2.90 -11.74 13.01
N GLU A 256 -1.64 -11.60 12.60
CA GLU A 256 -0.67 -12.71 12.63
C GLU A 256 0.35 -12.63 13.77
N LEU A 257 0.60 -11.45 14.36
CA LEU A 257 1.68 -11.26 15.36
C LEU A 257 1.19 -11.11 16.81
N ARG A 258 -0.07 -11.43 17.11
CA ARG A 258 -0.62 -11.31 18.47
C ARG A 258 -0.03 -12.29 19.49
N GLU A 259 0.50 -13.42 19.02
CA GLU A 259 1.14 -14.44 19.86
C GLU A 259 2.67 -14.47 19.66
N LEU A 260 3.25 -13.33 19.24
CA LEU A 260 4.68 -13.22 18.97
C LEU A 260 5.52 -13.60 20.19
N SER A 261 6.40 -14.58 19.98
CA SER A 261 7.34 -15.08 21.01
C SER A 261 8.79 -15.13 20.52
N ASP A 262 9.05 -15.04 19.21
CA ASP A 262 10.39 -15.12 18.65
C ASP A 262 11.13 -13.76 18.79
N PRO A 263 12.22 -13.69 19.57
CA PRO A 263 12.91 -12.41 19.82
C PRO A 263 13.72 -11.91 18.62
N ARG A 264 13.99 -12.74 17.60
CA ARG A 264 14.84 -12.37 16.44
C ARG A 264 14.23 -11.25 15.59
N ILE A 265 12.91 -11.06 15.61
CA ILE A 265 12.27 -9.91 14.95
C ILE A 265 12.78 -8.57 15.48
N PHE A 266 13.17 -8.51 16.77
CA PHE A 266 13.70 -7.32 17.41
C PHE A 266 15.17 -7.03 17.06
N ASP A 267 15.81 -7.85 16.24
CA ASP A 267 17.08 -7.49 15.58
C ASP A 267 16.86 -6.42 14.50
N PHE A 268 15.62 -6.27 14.03
CA PHE A 268 15.24 -5.33 12.98
C PHE A 268 14.47 -4.14 13.55
N VAL A 269 13.51 -4.37 14.45
CA VAL A 269 12.61 -3.33 14.99
C VAL A 269 12.75 -3.19 16.50
N ASP A 270 12.41 -2.03 17.06
CA ASP A 270 12.48 -1.79 18.51
C ASP A 270 11.14 -2.04 19.21
N PHE A 271 10.05 -1.72 18.52
CA PHE A 271 8.69 -1.76 19.07
C PHE A 271 7.73 -2.35 18.05
N ILE A 272 6.79 -3.19 18.51
CA ILE A 272 5.69 -3.68 17.68
C ILE A 272 4.38 -3.33 18.37
N THR A 273 3.55 -2.51 17.75
CA THR A 273 2.29 -2.03 18.34
C THR A 273 1.09 -2.75 17.75
N LEU A 274 0.15 -3.13 18.61
CA LEU A 274 -1.13 -3.71 18.23
C LEU A 274 -2.28 -2.69 18.31
N ASP A 275 -3.34 -3.03 17.59
CA ASP A 275 -4.62 -2.38 17.42
C ASP A 275 -4.50 -0.99 16.80
N SER A 276 -5.43 -0.09 17.13
CA SER A 276 -5.40 1.31 16.70
C SER A 276 -4.12 1.99 17.18
N GLY A 277 -3.33 2.54 16.23
CA GLY A 277 -1.96 2.99 16.45
C GLY A 277 -1.84 4.33 17.18
N GLU A 278 -2.90 5.12 17.23
CA GLU A 278 -2.91 6.48 17.79
C GLU A 278 -2.45 6.51 19.25
N ARG A 279 -3.09 5.72 20.13
CA ARG A 279 -2.74 5.66 21.56
C ARG A 279 -1.35 5.02 21.81
N PRO A 280 -1.00 3.85 21.23
CA PRO A 280 0.32 3.25 21.35
C PRO A 280 1.44 4.18 20.90
N LEU A 281 1.25 4.93 19.82
CA LEU A 281 2.26 5.86 19.33
C LEU A 281 2.45 7.06 20.26
N LEU A 282 1.39 7.64 20.83
CA LEU A 282 1.56 8.67 21.85
C LEU A 282 2.36 8.16 23.05
N ALA A 283 2.03 6.96 23.54
CA ALA A 283 2.76 6.31 24.63
C ALA A 283 4.22 6.06 24.27
N LEU A 284 4.48 5.56 23.06
CA LEU A 284 5.83 5.29 22.57
C LEU A 284 6.64 6.57 22.45
N ILE A 285 6.08 7.64 21.88
CA ILE A 285 6.76 8.92 21.74
C ILE A 285 7.09 9.54 23.10
N GLU A 286 6.20 9.42 24.08
CA GLU A 286 6.47 9.84 25.47
C GLU A 286 7.61 9.03 26.10
N HIS A 287 7.63 7.72 25.86
CA HIS A 287 8.68 6.83 26.36
C HIS A 287 10.04 7.22 25.77
N LEU A 288 10.13 7.40 24.45
CA LEU A 288 11.35 7.80 23.76
C LEU A 288 11.83 9.20 24.17
N LYS A 289 10.93 10.07 24.67
CA LYS A 289 11.28 11.37 25.25
C LYS A 289 11.64 11.30 26.75
N GLY A 290 11.69 10.11 27.35
CA GLY A 290 11.97 9.91 28.77
C GLY A 290 10.84 10.35 29.71
N LYS A 291 9.64 10.57 29.19
CA LYS A 291 8.46 11.02 29.97
C LYS A 291 7.60 9.86 30.48
N ARG A 292 7.85 8.65 30.00
CA ARG A 292 7.08 7.44 30.31
C ARG A 292 8.02 6.23 30.44
N SER A 293 7.77 5.36 31.44
CA SER A 293 8.48 4.07 31.58
C SER A 293 8.08 3.10 30.45
N ALA A 294 8.99 2.20 30.06
CA ALA A 294 8.67 1.13 29.11
C ALA A 294 7.53 0.22 29.61
N GLU A 295 7.37 0.06 30.93
CA GLU A 295 6.30 -0.72 31.56
C GLU A 295 4.91 -0.06 31.42
N ARG A 296 4.89 1.21 31.00
CA ARG A 296 3.67 2.00 30.78
C ARG A 296 3.34 2.17 29.29
N LEU A 297 3.96 1.40 28.41
CA LEU A 297 3.59 1.33 27.00
C LEU A 297 2.20 0.71 26.84
N VAL A 298 1.52 1.06 25.74
CA VAL A 298 0.15 0.59 25.45
C VAL A 298 0.22 -0.36 24.28
N ARG A 299 -0.18 -1.62 24.49
CA ARG A 299 -0.30 -2.67 23.45
C ARG A 299 0.96 -2.80 22.59
N THR A 300 2.11 -2.85 23.24
CA THR A 300 3.41 -2.84 22.57
C THR A 300 4.22 -4.07 22.98
N PHE A 301 4.69 -4.84 22.01
CA PHE A 301 5.75 -5.81 22.25
C PHE A 301 7.12 -5.14 22.24
N ILE A 302 7.96 -5.56 23.17
CA ILE A 302 9.37 -5.18 23.30
C ILE A 302 10.23 -6.41 23.55
N ARG A 303 11.51 -6.31 23.24
CA ARG A 303 12.53 -7.24 23.72
C ARG A 303 13.12 -6.73 25.05
N ASN A 304 13.04 -7.53 26.10
CA ASN A 304 13.64 -7.18 27.40
C ASN A 304 15.17 -7.40 27.40
N LEU A 305 15.81 -7.07 28.53
CA LEU A 305 17.26 -7.27 28.73
C LEU A 305 17.68 -8.75 28.75
N ASP A 306 16.75 -9.66 29.05
CA ASP A 306 16.96 -11.11 29.05
C ASP A 306 16.72 -11.76 27.68
N ASN A 307 16.56 -10.95 26.62
CA ASN A 307 16.31 -11.38 25.24
C ASN A 307 14.96 -12.10 25.04
N GLU A 308 13.97 -11.81 25.88
CA GLU A 308 12.61 -12.34 25.80
C GLU A 308 11.65 -11.30 25.22
N VAL A 309 10.67 -11.78 24.45
CA VAL A 309 9.57 -10.95 23.96
C VAL A 309 8.57 -10.73 25.09
N ARG A 310 8.28 -9.46 25.39
CA ARG A 310 7.27 -9.08 26.39
C ARG A 310 6.21 -8.20 25.76
N TYR A 311 4.94 -8.59 25.94
CA TYR A 311 3.80 -7.74 25.65
C TYR A 311 3.52 -6.81 26.82
N ILE A 312 3.59 -5.50 26.59
CA ILE A 312 3.26 -4.47 27.57
C ILE A 312 1.93 -3.83 27.21
N HIS A 313 1.01 -3.84 28.17
CA HIS A 313 -0.29 -3.22 28.02
C HIS A 313 -0.69 -2.46 29.28
N TRP A 314 -0.29 -1.19 29.33
CA TRP A 314 -0.82 -0.24 30.29
C TRP A 314 -2.24 0.16 29.90
N GLN A 315 -3.15 0.10 30.88
CA GLN A 315 -4.56 0.41 30.67
C GLN A 315 -4.74 1.92 30.48
N GLU A 316 -4.94 2.33 29.24
CA GLU A 316 -5.29 3.69 28.82
C GLU A 316 -6.40 3.62 27.77
N PRO A 317 -7.39 4.53 27.81
CA PRO A 317 -8.48 4.54 26.83
C PRO A 317 -7.94 4.90 25.46
N ASP A 318 -8.51 4.30 24.43
CA ASP A 318 -8.21 4.66 23.05
C ASP A 318 -8.63 6.09 22.73
N ILE A 319 -8.06 6.62 21.65
CA ILE A 319 -8.47 7.90 21.11
C ILE A 319 -9.87 7.72 20.49
N PRO A 320 -10.87 8.52 20.89
CA PRO A 320 -12.19 8.49 20.27
C PRO A 320 -12.09 8.78 18.77
N PHE A 321 -12.88 8.09 17.94
CA PHE A 321 -12.86 8.26 16.49
C PHE A 321 -13.11 9.71 16.01
N GLU A 322 -13.83 10.52 16.78
CA GLU A 322 -13.99 11.95 16.48
C GLU A 322 -12.70 12.76 16.65
N GLU A 323 -11.81 12.31 17.54
CA GLU A 323 -10.58 13.01 17.97
C GLU A 323 -9.33 12.57 17.21
N VAL A 324 -9.39 11.51 16.39
CA VAL A 324 -8.24 11.05 15.57
C VAL A 324 -7.78 12.06 14.51
N GLY A 325 -8.58 13.10 14.25
CA GLY A 325 -8.27 14.16 13.29
C GLY A 325 -8.53 13.75 11.83
N THR A 326 -7.92 14.50 10.91
CA THR A 326 -8.06 14.30 9.45
C THR A 326 -6.77 13.71 8.90
N ALA A 327 -6.87 12.69 8.06
CA ALA A 327 -5.73 12.16 7.32
C ALA A 327 -5.12 13.25 6.41
N THR A 328 -3.82 13.18 6.18
CA THR A 328 -3.10 14.07 5.26
C THR A 328 -2.32 13.24 4.26
N TRP A 329 -2.40 13.62 2.99
CA TRP A 329 -1.62 13.08 1.88
C TRP A 329 -0.41 13.96 1.56
N ASP A 330 -0.22 15.06 2.28
CA ASP A 330 1.00 15.85 2.19
C ASP A 330 2.24 14.97 2.46
N GLY A 331 3.25 15.15 1.62
CA GLY A 331 4.44 14.30 1.57
C GLY A 331 4.35 13.11 0.61
N LEU A 332 3.17 12.72 0.14
CA LEU A 332 3.00 11.63 -0.83
C LEU A 332 2.94 12.16 -2.27
N PRO A 333 3.55 11.47 -3.26
CA PRO A 333 3.60 11.94 -4.64
C PRO A 333 2.30 11.62 -5.39
N LEU A 334 1.21 12.32 -5.06
CA LEU A 334 -0.15 12.02 -5.53
C LEU A 334 -0.31 11.91 -7.05
N ASN A 335 0.49 12.66 -7.81
CA ASN A 335 0.45 12.66 -9.28
C ASN A 335 1.32 11.56 -9.92
N SER A 336 1.94 10.71 -9.11
CA SER A 336 2.83 9.62 -9.56
C SER A 336 2.20 8.23 -9.44
N TYR A 337 1.02 8.09 -8.82
CA TYR A 337 0.31 6.81 -8.76
C TYR A 337 -0.24 6.40 -10.13
N LEU A 338 -0.33 5.09 -10.37
CA LEU A 338 -0.70 4.52 -11.66
C LEU A 338 -2.19 4.20 -11.74
N SER A 339 -2.88 4.64 -12.79
CA SER A 339 -4.27 4.26 -13.09
C SER A 339 -4.30 2.96 -13.88
N LEU A 340 -4.25 1.84 -13.18
CA LEU A 340 -4.20 0.50 -13.77
C LEU A 340 -5.60 -0.05 -14.03
N LEU A 341 -5.73 -0.91 -15.04
CA LEU A 341 -7.00 -1.58 -15.36
C LEU A 341 -6.75 -3.06 -15.66
N ASP A 342 -6.62 -3.86 -14.59
CA ASP A 342 -6.36 -5.30 -14.69
C ASP A 342 -7.59 -6.09 -15.14
N MET A 343 -8.79 -5.68 -14.71
CA MET A 343 -10.04 -6.35 -15.04
C MET A 343 -11.02 -5.40 -15.71
N LEU A 344 -11.64 -5.86 -16.79
CA LEU A 344 -12.63 -5.10 -17.55
C LEU A 344 -13.99 -5.01 -16.82
N ASN A 345 -14.16 -5.73 -15.71
CA ASN A 345 -15.38 -5.66 -14.90
C ASN A 345 -15.54 -4.24 -14.29
N PRO A 346 -16.63 -3.51 -14.60
CA PRO A 346 -16.86 -2.15 -14.10
C PRO A 346 -16.88 -2.02 -12.58
N MET A 347 -17.20 -3.10 -11.85
CA MET A 347 -17.13 -3.14 -10.40
C MET A 347 -15.66 -3.10 -9.95
N HIS A 348 -14.82 -4.00 -10.47
CA HIS A 348 -13.38 -4.07 -10.13
C HIS A 348 -12.60 -2.82 -10.52
N ARG A 349 -13.11 -2.04 -11.48
CA ARG A 349 -12.61 -0.71 -11.83
C ARG A 349 -12.53 0.22 -10.61
N LEU A 350 -13.48 0.16 -9.67
CA LEU A 350 -13.45 1.03 -8.48
C LEU A 350 -12.21 0.84 -7.61
N TRP A 351 -11.60 -0.34 -7.63
CA TRP A 351 -10.41 -0.67 -6.84
C TRP A 351 -9.09 -0.36 -7.55
N SER A 352 -9.09 -0.25 -8.88
CA SER A 352 -7.89 -0.19 -9.72
C SER A 352 -7.77 1.13 -10.50
N ASP A 353 -8.89 1.67 -10.98
CA ASP A 353 -8.92 2.88 -11.80
C ASP A 353 -8.95 4.15 -10.94
N GLY A 354 -7.92 4.97 -11.16
CA GLY A 354 -7.74 6.25 -10.51
C GLY A 354 -7.43 6.17 -9.00
N ARG A 355 -7.16 7.34 -8.45
CA ARG A 355 -6.96 7.54 -7.01
C ARG A 355 -8.28 7.92 -6.36
N TRP A 356 -8.61 7.25 -5.25
CA TRP A 356 -9.73 7.58 -4.38
C TRP A 356 -9.21 8.06 -3.02
N ASN A 357 -9.67 9.21 -2.55
CA ASN A 357 -9.40 9.64 -1.18
C ASN A 357 -10.01 8.62 -0.21
N LYS A 358 -9.23 8.18 0.78
CA LYS A 358 -9.69 7.19 1.75
C LYS A 358 -10.29 7.92 2.95
N LEU A 359 -11.52 7.56 3.32
CA LEU A 359 -12.17 8.10 4.52
C LEU A 359 -12.91 6.98 5.24
N THR A 360 -12.80 6.91 6.57
CA THR A 360 -13.64 6.04 7.39
C THR A 360 -14.85 6.84 7.87
N VAL A 361 -16.06 6.31 7.73
CA VAL A 361 -17.30 6.94 8.22
C VAL A 361 -17.54 6.56 9.69
N ALA A 362 -17.21 5.33 10.06
CA ALA A 362 -17.22 4.81 11.42
C ALA A 362 -16.06 3.83 11.64
N HIS A 363 -15.43 3.91 12.80
CA HIS A 363 -14.47 2.90 13.24
C HIS A 363 -15.24 1.67 13.74
N GLY A 364 -14.72 0.47 13.48
CA GLY A 364 -15.39 -0.77 13.84
C GLY A 364 -16.52 -1.19 12.90
N CYS A 365 -17.00 -2.41 13.10
CA CYS A 365 -18.19 -2.91 12.42
C CYS A 365 -19.40 -2.78 13.35
N TYR A 366 -20.52 -2.19 12.92
CA TYR A 366 -21.74 -2.17 13.76
C TYR A 366 -22.42 -3.55 13.85
N TRP A 367 -22.08 -4.49 12.97
CA TRP A 367 -22.74 -5.80 12.88
C TRP A 367 -22.13 -6.85 13.81
N LYS A 368 -20.80 -7.05 13.79
CA LYS A 368 -20.01 -7.97 14.65
C LYS A 368 -20.57 -9.40 14.82
N LYS A 369 -21.24 -9.95 13.80
CA LYS A 369 -21.87 -11.28 13.85
C LYS A 369 -21.59 -12.15 12.62
N CYS A 370 -20.62 -11.77 11.80
CA CYS A 370 -20.21 -12.61 10.68
C CYS A 370 -19.38 -13.78 11.21
N SER A 371 -19.78 -15.02 10.89
CA SER A 371 -19.09 -16.23 11.38
C SER A 371 -17.67 -16.41 10.83
N PHE A 372 -17.35 -15.72 9.72
CA PHE A 372 -16.06 -15.77 9.05
C PHE A 372 -15.12 -14.62 9.43
N CYS A 373 -15.60 -13.65 10.22
CA CYS A 373 -14.82 -12.48 10.63
C CYS A 373 -14.34 -12.70 12.06
N ASP A 374 -13.06 -12.39 12.33
CA ASP A 374 -12.58 -12.32 13.71
C ASP A 374 -13.12 -11.05 14.38
N VAL A 375 -14.28 -11.20 15.02
CA VAL A 375 -14.99 -10.11 15.70
C VAL A 375 -14.31 -9.66 17.00
N SER A 376 -13.20 -10.29 17.40
CA SER A 376 -12.45 -9.92 18.60
C SER A 376 -11.44 -8.80 18.34
N LEU A 377 -10.98 -8.63 17.10
CA LEU A 377 -10.02 -7.60 16.69
C LEU A 377 -10.56 -6.20 16.96
N ASP A 378 -9.73 -5.28 17.49
CA ASP A 378 -10.14 -3.91 17.88
C ASP A 378 -10.87 -3.17 16.74
N TYR A 379 -10.29 -3.18 15.54
CA TYR A 379 -10.84 -2.50 14.37
C TYR A 379 -12.17 -3.09 13.86
N ILE A 380 -12.61 -4.23 14.40
CA ILE A 380 -13.96 -4.79 14.20
C ILE A 380 -14.83 -4.53 15.44
N SER A 381 -14.28 -4.80 16.63
CA SER A 381 -14.99 -4.93 17.89
C SER A 381 -15.27 -3.61 18.59
N ARG A 382 -14.57 -2.52 18.26
CA ARG A 382 -14.80 -1.19 18.80
C ARG A 382 -15.54 -0.34 17.79
N TYR A 383 -16.86 -0.20 17.98
CA TYR A 383 -17.69 0.57 17.04
C TYR A 383 -17.88 1.99 17.55
N GLU A 384 -17.35 2.95 16.80
CA GLU A 384 -17.40 4.37 17.11
C GLU A 384 -17.76 5.17 15.84
N THR A 385 -18.60 6.19 16.00
CA THR A 385 -19.05 7.04 14.89
C THR A 385 -18.56 8.46 15.09
N ALA A 386 -18.40 9.20 14.00
CA ALA A 386 -18.25 10.64 14.04
C ALA A 386 -19.54 11.36 13.60
N SER A 387 -19.73 12.58 14.09
CA SER A 387 -20.81 13.44 13.61
C SER A 387 -20.66 13.72 12.11
N ALA A 388 -21.80 13.88 11.42
CA ALA A 388 -21.80 14.23 9.99
C ALA A 388 -21.05 15.55 9.72
N SER A 389 -21.11 16.50 10.65
CA SER A 389 -20.35 17.76 10.54
C SER A 389 -18.86 17.49 10.47
N ILE A 390 -18.30 16.71 11.41
CA ILE A 390 -16.88 16.35 11.44
C ILE A 390 -16.48 15.60 10.17
N LEU A 391 -17.32 14.67 9.70
CA LEU A 391 -17.03 13.92 8.47
C LEU A 391 -16.98 14.85 7.24
N VAL A 392 -17.88 15.84 7.14
CA VAL A 392 -17.83 16.82 6.05
C VAL A 392 -16.67 17.80 6.20
N ASP A 393 -16.32 18.20 7.43
CA ASP A 393 -15.11 19.00 7.68
C ASP A 393 -13.85 18.27 7.19
N ARG A 394 -13.75 16.96 7.46
CA ARG A 394 -12.68 16.08 6.96
C ARG A 394 -12.70 16.02 5.43
N ILE A 395 -13.86 15.81 4.81
CA ILE A 395 -14.00 15.78 3.35
C ILE A 395 -13.52 17.08 2.71
N GLU A 396 -13.97 18.23 3.21
CA GLU A 396 -13.58 19.54 2.67
C GLU A 396 -12.06 19.79 2.80
N ALA A 397 -11.47 19.42 3.94
CA ALA A 397 -10.02 19.51 4.13
C ALA A 397 -9.24 18.63 3.14
N ILE A 398 -9.70 17.39 2.93
CA ILE A 398 -9.07 16.45 2.00
C ILE A 398 -9.21 16.92 0.55
N VAL A 399 -10.38 17.44 0.16
CA VAL A 399 -10.59 18.03 -1.18
C VAL A 399 -9.68 19.24 -1.36
N ALA A 400 -9.55 20.10 -0.36
CA ALA A 400 -8.69 21.28 -0.43
C ALA A 400 -7.21 20.91 -0.58
N GLU A 401 -6.75 19.87 0.12
CA GLU A 401 -5.36 19.40 0.05
C GLU A 401 -5.07 18.67 -1.27
N THR A 402 -5.99 17.83 -1.73
CA THR A 402 -5.71 16.86 -2.81
C THR A 402 -6.26 17.29 -4.17
N GLY A 403 -7.17 18.26 -4.21
CA GLY A 403 -7.91 18.66 -5.41
C GLY A 403 -8.91 17.61 -5.93
N GLN A 404 -9.06 16.48 -5.25
CA GLN A 404 -9.90 15.36 -5.71
C GLN A 404 -11.19 15.25 -4.90
N THR A 405 -12.31 14.99 -5.59
CA THR A 405 -13.65 14.89 -5.00
C THR A 405 -14.20 13.46 -4.95
N GLY A 406 -13.39 12.46 -5.32
CA GLY A 406 -13.73 11.04 -5.23
C GLY A 406 -13.27 10.42 -3.92
N PHE A 407 -14.16 9.70 -3.23
CA PHE A 407 -13.87 9.03 -1.97
C PHE A 407 -14.15 7.51 -2.01
N HIS A 408 -13.26 6.71 -1.44
CA HIS A 408 -13.55 5.33 -1.05
C HIS A 408 -13.73 5.31 0.47
N PHE A 409 -14.94 4.97 0.91
CA PHE A 409 -15.25 4.71 2.31
C PHE A 409 -14.75 3.32 2.72
N VAL A 410 -13.70 3.30 3.55
CA VAL A 410 -12.95 2.08 3.92
C VAL A 410 -13.47 1.40 5.18
N ASP A 411 -14.74 1.63 5.50
CA ASP A 411 -15.43 1.00 6.63
C ASP A 411 -15.53 -0.52 6.46
N GLU A 412 -15.42 -1.24 7.57
CA GLU A 412 -15.70 -2.69 7.64
C GLU A 412 -17.12 -3.03 7.19
N ALA A 413 -18.06 -2.15 7.54
CA ALA A 413 -19.40 -2.09 6.99
C ALA A 413 -19.92 -0.67 7.18
N ALA A 414 -20.08 0.09 6.10
CA ALA A 414 -20.49 1.49 6.17
C ALA A 414 -21.92 1.60 6.75
N PRO A 415 -22.11 2.31 7.88
CA PRO A 415 -23.37 2.29 8.60
C PRO A 415 -24.46 3.16 7.92
N PRO A 416 -25.62 2.60 7.52
CA PRO A 416 -26.63 3.34 6.75
C PRO A 416 -27.14 4.63 7.42
N LYS A 417 -27.26 4.63 8.76
CA LYS A 417 -27.67 5.84 9.51
C LYS A 417 -26.64 6.96 9.40
N ALA A 418 -25.35 6.64 9.50
CA ALA A 418 -24.29 7.63 9.37
C ALA A 418 -24.20 8.15 7.92
N LEU A 419 -24.30 7.26 6.93
CA LEU A 419 -24.35 7.63 5.50
C LEU A 419 -25.51 8.59 5.20
N LYS A 420 -26.69 8.35 5.76
CA LYS A 420 -27.85 9.25 5.62
C LYS A 420 -27.61 10.62 6.27
N ALA A 421 -26.97 10.65 7.44
CA ALA A 421 -26.62 11.91 8.11
C ALA A 421 -25.55 12.69 7.32
N LEU A 422 -24.52 11.99 6.84
CA LEU A 422 -23.47 12.53 5.98
C LEU A 422 -24.05 13.12 4.69
N ALA A 423 -24.92 12.39 4.00
CA ALA A 423 -25.56 12.86 2.77
C ALA A 423 -26.37 14.15 2.98
N LYS A 424 -27.13 14.23 4.09
CA LYS A 424 -27.87 15.46 4.45
C LYS A 424 -26.93 16.64 4.70
N GLU A 425 -25.81 16.41 5.36
CA GLU A 425 -24.84 17.45 5.67
C GLU A 425 -24.11 17.92 4.40
N LEU A 426 -23.72 17.01 3.51
CA LEU A 426 -23.16 17.34 2.19
C LEU A 426 -24.13 18.21 1.37
N ILE A 427 -25.42 17.84 1.31
CA ILE A 427 -26.45 18.63 0.63
C ILE A 427 -26.59 20.02 1.27
N ARG A 428 -26.62 20.09 2.61
CA ARG A 428 -26.75 21.35 3.35
C ARG A 428 -25.59 22.31 3.04
N ARG A 429 -24.36 21.79 2.98
CA ARG A 429 -23.15 22.56 2.68
C ARG A 429 -22.86 22.74 1.18
N LYS A 430 -23.60 22.04 0.31
CA LYS A 430 -23.39 21.99 -1.15
C LYS A 430 -22.02 21.46 -1.54
N VAL A 431 -21.52 20.50 -0.76
CA VAL A 431 -20.25 19.79 -1.04
C VAL A 431 -20.56 18.60 -1.94
N ASN A 432 -20.02 18.62 -3.16
CA ASN A 432 -20.25 17.59 -4.16
C ASN A 432 -19.08 16.61 -4.20
N ILE A 433 -19.36 15.35 -3.89
CA ILE A 433 -18.39 14.26 -3.97
C ILE A 433 -19.00 13.05 -4.67
N SER A 434 -18.15 12.23 -5.30
CA SER A 434 -18.48 10.85 -5.66
C SER A 434 -17.90 9.92 -4.61
N TRP A 435 -18.60 8.83 -4.28
CA TRP A 435 -18.07 7.86 -3.34
C TRP A 435 -18.54 6.44 -3.63
N TRP A 436 -17.75 5.48 -3.16
CA TRP A 436 -18.12 4.07 -3.07
C TRP A 436 -17.59 3.49 -1.76
N GLY A 437 -18.12 2.35 -1.33
CA GLY A 437 -17.69 1.67 -0.10
C GLY A 437 -18.45 0.38 0.11
N ASN A 438 -18.06 -0.36 1.14
CA ASN A 438 -18.65 -1.67 1.45
C ASN A 438 -19.88 -1.50 2.35
N ILE A 439 -21.03 -2.03 1.93
CA ILE A 439 -22.27 -2.00 2.72
C ILE A 439 -22.79 -3.42 2.97
N ARG A 440 -23.61 -3.55 4.00
CA ARG A 440 -24.43 -4.74 4.24
C ARG A 440 -25.85 -4.50 3.73
N PHE A 441 -26.42 -5.45 3.01
CA PHE A 441 -27.85 -5.40 2.68
C PHE A 441 -28.69 -5.56 3.95
N GLU A 442 -29.48 -4.53 4.29
CA GLU A 442 -30.36 -4.53 5.44
C GLU A 442 -31.58 -3.62 5.21
N LYS A 443 -32.62 -3.79 6.02
CA LYS A 443 -33.90 -3.05 5.90
C LYS A 443 -33.76 -1.52 6.05
N THR A 444 -32.64 -1.04 6.57
CA THR A 444 -32.38 0.38 6.81
C THR A 444 -32.01 1.13 5.52
N PHE A 445 -31.58 0.41 4.48
CA PHE A 445 -31.26 0.97 3.16
C PHE A 445 -32.50 1.23 2.30
#